data_AF-V8FSK0-F1
#
_entry.id   AF-V8FSK0-F1
#
_cell.length_a   1.000
_cell.length_b   1.000
_cell.length_c   1.000
_cell.angle_alpha   90.00
_cell.angle_beta   90.00
_cell.angle_gamma   90.00
#
_symmetry.space_group_name_H-M   'P 1'
#
loop_
_entity.id
_entity.type
_entity.pdbx_description
1 polymer ?
#
loop_
_entity_poly.entity_id
_entity_poly.type
_entity_poly.pdbx_seq_one_letter_code
_entity_poly.pdbx_strand_id
1 'polypeptide(L)' 'MKKCYCQSGKLYEECCQPYHLQIAYPKKPELLMRSRYSAYVLGLVDYIVKTTVPAQQALL' A
#
# COMPACT_ATOMS: atom_id res chain seq x y z
N MET A 1 7.65 10.27 13.86
CA MET A 1 7.96 9.49 12.65
C MET A 1 8.00 8.00 12.98
N LYS A 2 7.27 7.16 12.24
CA LYS A 2 7.27 5.69 12.43
C LYS A 2 7.93 5.01 11.22
N LYS A 3 8.68 3.93 11.47
CA LYS A 3 9.18 3.06 10.39
C LYS A 3 8.01 2.44 9.64
N CYS A 4 8.20 2.18 8.35
CA CYS A 4 7.18 1.57 7.52
C CYS A 4 6.93 0.12 7.94
N TYR A 5 5.65 -0.26 7.97
CA TYR A 5 5.22 -1.61 8.34
C TYR A 5 5.67 -2.68 7.33
N CYS A 6 6.00 -2.31 6.08
CA CYS A 6 6.57 -3.24 5.11
C CYS A 6 8.00 -3.70 5.40
N GLN A 7 8.59 -3.29 6.54
CA GLN A 7 9.92 -3.68 7.00
C GLN A 7 11.07 -3.26 6.07
N SER A 8 10.85 -2.26 5.21
CA SER A 8 11.89 -1.71 4.32
C SER A 8 13.00 -0.93 5.05
N GLY A 9 12.85 -0.70 6.35
CA GLY A 9 13.76 0.14 7.16
C GLY A 9 13.54 1.65 7.00
N LYS A 10 12.78 2.09 5.98
CA LYS A 10 12.45 3.50 5.73
C LYS A 10 11.35 4.01 6.64
N LEU A 11 11.23 5.33 6.76
CA LEU A 11 10.06 5.95 7.38
C LEU A 11 8.82 5.69 6.53
N TYR A 12 7.65 5.59 7.17
CA TYR A 12 6.39 5.34 6.49
C TYR A 12 6.10 6.40 5.41
N GLU A 13 6.39 7.66 5.73
CA GLU A 13 6.16 8.85 4.90
C GLU A 13 6.99 8.83 3.60
N GLU A 14 8.16 8.21 3.65
CA GLU A 14 9.09 8.07 2.52
C GLU A 14 8.96 6.71 1.82
N CYS A 15 8.00 5.89 2.23
CA CYS A 15 7.87 4.51 1.77
C CYS A 15 6.48 4.19 1.22
N CYS A 16 5.54 3.73 2.06
CA CYS A 16 4.23 3.27 1.59
C CYS A 16 3.17 4.37 1.61
N GLN A 17 3.35 5.43 2.41
CA GLN A 17 2.37 6.50 2.53
C GLN A 17 2.06 7.20 1.20
N PRO A 18 3.03 7.56 0.33
CA PRO A 18 2.72 8.24 -0.93
C PRO A 18 1.81 7.41 -1.84
N TYR A 19 1.90 6.08 -1.77
CA TYR A 19 1.02 5.19 -2.53
C TYR A 19 -0.40 5.15 -1.93
N HIS A 20 -0.51 5.11 -0.60
CA HIS A 20 -1.80 5.12 0.08
C HIS A 20 -2.56 6.44 -0.13
N LEU A 21 -1.81 7.55 -0.23
CA LEU A 21 -2.36 8.88 -0.53
C LEU A 21 -2.57 9.14 -2.04
N GLN A 22 -2.28 8.15 -2.89
CA GLN A 22 -2.33 8.28 -4.36
C GLN A 22 -1.48 9.42 -4.95
N ILE A 23 -0.48 9.89 -4.21
CA ILE A 23 0.51 10.88 -4.66
C ILE A 23 1.49 10.24 -5.66
N ALA A 24 1.73 8.94 -5.51
CA ALA A 24 2.55 8.15 -6.41
C ALA A 24 1.93 6.76 -6.64
N TYR A 25 2.38 6.08 -7.69
CA TYR A 25 2.02 4.68 -7.97
C TYR A 25 3.24 3.76 -7.84
N PRO A 26 3.08 2.54 -7.29
CA PRO A 26 4.17 1.57 -7.22
C PRO A 26 4.62 1.15 -8.63
N LYS A 27 5.89 1.40 -8.97
CA LYS A 27 6.45 1.09 -10.31
C LYS A 27 6.85 -0.38 -10.50
N LYS A 28 6.83 -1.17 -9.42
CA LYS A 28 7.19 -2.60 -9.42
C LYS A 28 6.15 -3.40 -8.64
N PRO A 29 5.83 -4.65 -9.04
CA PRO A 29 4.88 -5.49 -8.31
C PRO A 29 5.24 -5.68 -6.83
N GLU A 30 6.52 -5.83 -6.51
CA GLU A 30 7.01 -5.96 -5.13
C GLU A 30 6.65 -4.73 -4.27
N LEU A 31 6.75 -3.52 -4.84
CA LEU A 31 6.40 -2.29 -4.13
C LEU A 31 4.89 -2.23 -3.84
N LEU A 32 4.08 -2.70 -4.79
CA LEU A 32 2.63 -2.80 -4.60
C LEU A 32 2.27 -3.81 -3.50
N MET A 33 2.93 -4.97 -3.47
CA MET A 33 2.70 -5.97 -2.42
C MET A 33 3.11 -5.43 -1.03
N ARG A 34 4.21 -4.68 -0.95
CA ARG A 34 4.67 -4.05 0.30
C ARG A 34 3.73 -2.97 0.81
N SER A 35 3.22 -2.11 -0.07
CA SER A 35 2.23 -1.11 0.31
C SER A 35 0.94 -1.78 0.75
N ARG A 36 0.44 -2.78 0.02
CA ARG A 36 -0.72 -3.57 0.43
C ARG A 36 -0.55 -4.21 1.81
N TYR A 37 0.60 -4.81 2.11
CA TYR A 37 0.88 -5.32 3.44
C TYR A 37 0.75 -4.23 4.52
N SER A 38 1.36 -3.06 4.29
CA SER A 38 1.27 -1.94 5.23
C SER A 38 -0.16 -1.41 5.37
N ALA A 39 -0.95 -1.42 4.29
CA ALA A 39 -2.35 -1.05 4.30
C ALA A 39 -3.21 -2.02 5.13
N TYR A 40 -2.93 -3.33 5.10
CA TYR A 40 -3.58 -4.28 6.02
C TYR A 40 -3.29 -3.96 7.49
N VAL A 41 -2.03 -3.68 7.83
CA VAL A 41 -1.64 -3.31 9.21
C VAL A 41 -2.32 -2.03 9.67
N LEU A 42 -2.50 -1.07 8.75
CA LEU A 42 -3.09 0.23 9.03
C LEU A 42 -4.63 0.28 8.87
N GLY A 43 -5.27 -0.80 8.43
CA GLY A 43 -6.71 -0.84 8.17
C GLY A 43 -7.18 0.00 6.97
N LEU A 44 -6.31 0.24 5.99
CA LEU A 44 -6.62 1.05 4.79
C LEU A 44 -7.30 0.21 3.70
N VAL A 45 -8.54 -0.23 3.98
CA VAL A 45 -9.28 -1.17 3.13
C VAL A 45 -9.49 -0.63 1.71
N ASP A 46 -9.85 0.65 1.56
CA ASP A 46 -10.06 1.27 0.24
C ASP A 46 -8.84 1.14 -0.68
N TYR A 47 -7.63 1.23 -0.12
CA TYR A 47 -6.40 1.06 -0.87
C TYR A 47 -6.24 -0.38 -1.37
N ILE A 48 -6.59 -1.36 -0.54
CA ILE A 48 -6.57 -2.78 -0.90
C ILE A 48 -7.55 -3.05 -2.04
N VAL A 49 -8.78 -2.56 -1.95
CA VAL A 49 -9.79 -2.74 -3.00
C VAL A 49 -9.34 -2.08 -4.30
N LYS A 50 -8.96 -0.80 -4.26
CA LYS A 50 -8.54 -0.03 -5.45
C LYS A 50 -7.32 -0.62 -6.16
N THR A 51 -6.46 -1.35 -5.44
CA THR A 51 -5.25 -1.96 -6.02
C THR A 51 -5.38 -3.46 -6.31
N THR A 52 -6.56 -4.04 -6.10
CA THR A 52 -6.91 -5.38 -6.62
C THR A 52 -7.37 -5.24 -8.08
N VAL A 53 -7.14 -6.28 -8.90
CA VAL A 53 -7.58 -6.29 -10.30
C VAL A 53 -9.08 -5.94 -10.40
N PRO A 54 -9.50 -5.06 -11.34
CA PRO A 54 -10.88 -4.56 -11.39
C PRO A 54 -11.97 -5.64 -11.35
N ALA A 55 -11.76 -6.75 -12.06
CA ALA A 55 -12.70 -7.86 -12.12
C ALA A 55 -12.97 -8.55 -10.76
N GLN A 56 -12.12 -8.33 -9.75
CA GLN A 56 -12.25 -8.93 -8.42
C GLN A 56 -12.65 -7.92 -7.33
N GLN A 57 -12.72 -6.62 -7.64
CA GLN A 57 -12.96 -5.58 -6.62
C GLN A 57 -14.34 -5.72 -5.96
N ALA A 58 -15.36 -6.14 -6.72
CA ALA A 58 -16.72 -6.35 -6.20
C ALA A 58 -16.86 -7.58 -5.26
N LEU A 59 -15.81 -8.38 -5.10
CA LEU A 59 -15.78 -9.57 -4.24
C LEU A 59 -15.13 -9.31 -2.88
N LEU A 60 -14.68 -8.08 -2.64
CA LEU A 60 -14.00 -7.62 -1.42
C LEU A 60 -14.87 -6.63 -0.65
#